data_AF-A0A7X8BQE1-F1
#
_entry.id   AF-A0A7X8BQE1-F1
#
_cell.length_a   1.000
_cell.length_b   1.000
_cell.length_c   1.000
_cell.angle_alpha   90.00
_cell.angle_beta   90.00
_cell.angle_gamma   90.00
#
_symmetry.space_group_name_H-M   'P 1'
#
loop_
_entity.id
_entity.type
_entity.pdbx_description
1 polymer ?
#
loop_
_entity_poly.entity_id
_entity_poly.type
_entity_poly.pdbx_seq_one_letter_code
_entity_poly.pdbx_strand_id
1 'polypeptide(L)'
;MDPYELAFDIALNTDRNLFVTGKAGTGKTTFLHRLKEASRKQVAVVAPTGVAAINAGGTTIHSFFQLPFSPFIPTPEGRKNLVAKSRMRSSRRRVLQELELLVIDEISMVRADLLDAM
;
A
#
# COMPACT_ATOMS: atom_id res chain seq x y z
N MET A 1 23.22 -2.97 -14.55
CA MET A 1 22.35 -3.51 -13.50
C MET A 1 20.92 -3.29 -13.95
N ASP A 2 20.09 -4.35 -13.99
CA ASP A 2 18.66 -4.21 -14.33
C ASP A 2 17.98 -3.34 -13.25
N PRO A 3 17.28 -2.24 -13.63
CA PRO A 3 16.56 -1.40 -12.68
C PRO A 3 15.62 -2.17 -11.74
N TYR A 4 15.01 -3.26 -12.21
CA TYR A 4 14.14 -4.07 -11.36
C TYR A 4 14.92 -4.88 -10.33
N GLU A 5 16.11 -5.39 -10.66
CA GLU A 5 16.96 -6.08 -9.69
C GLU A 5 17.49 -5.12 -8.62
N LEU A 6 17.81 -3.88 -8.99
CA LEU A 6 18.15 -2.83 -8.02
C LEU A 6 16.96 -2.50 -7.10
N ALA A 7 15.76 -2.31 -7.67
CA ALA A 7 14.56 -2.06 -6.88
C ALA A 7 14.23 -3.24 -5.96
N PHE A 8 14.47 -4.47 -6.41
CA PHE A 8 14.25 -5.68 -5.64
C PHE A 8 15.17 -5.74 -4.42
N ASP A 9 16.47 -5.47 -4.61
CA ASP A 9 17.45 -5.43 -3.54
C ASP A 9 17.13 -4.34 -2.51
N ILE A 10 16.78 -3.14 -2.97
CA ILE A 10 16.37 -2.04 -2.08
C ILE A 10 15.13 -2.43 -1.27
N ALA A 11 14.11 -3.03 -1.89
CA ALA A 11 12.87 -3.41 -1.23
C ALA A 11 13.08 -4.51 -0.17
N LEU A 12 13.97 -5.46 -0.43
CA LEU A 12 14.23 -6.58 0.47
C LEU A 12 15.19 -6.22 1.61
N ASN A 13 16.28 -5.51 1.29
CA ASN A 13 17.43 -5.39 2.18
C ASN A 13 17.58 -4.02 2.83
N THR A 14 16.66 -3.08 2.55
CA THR A 14 16.69 -1.73 3.14
C THR A 14 15.29 -1.28 3.60
N ASP A 15 15.26 -0.12 4.27
CA ASP A 15 14.04 0.57 4.72
C ASP A 15 13.73 1.81 3.86
N ARG A 16 14.21 1.85 2.61
CA ARG A 16 13.97 2.97 1.70
C ARG A 16 12.62 2.85 1.00
N ASN A 17 11.92 3.98 0.88
CA ASN A 17 10.73 4.09 0.04
C ASN A 17 11.11 4.02 -1.44
N LEU A 18 10.36 3.25 -2.22
CA LEU A 18 10.58 3.06 -3.65
C LEU A 18 9.33 3.47 -4.45
N PHE A 19 9.56 4.17 -5.54
CA PHE A 19 8.55 4.44 -6.55
C PHE A 19 8.94 3.73 -7.85
N VAL A 20 8.22 2.65 -8.17
CA VAL A 20 8.44 1.85 -9.38
C VAL A 20 7.38 2.22 -10.41
N THR A 21 7.83 2.77 -11.55
CA THR A 21 6.95 3.16 -12.65
C THR A 21 7.42 2.54 -13.97
N GLY A 22 6.54 2.53 -14.96
CA GLY A 22 6.80 2.00 -16.29
C GLY A 22 5.52 1.91 -17.11
N LYS A 23 5.64 1.74 -18.42
CA LYS A 23 4.48 1.56 -19.31
C LYS A 23 3.69 0.28 -18.97
N ALA A 24 2.49 0.13 -19.54
CA ALA A 24 1.77 -1.13 -19.47
C ALA A 24 2.62 -2.28 -20.05
N GLY A 25 2.53 -3.48 -19.45
CA GLY A 25 3.26 -4.66 -19.92
C GLY A 25 4.76 -4.69 -19.58
N THR A 26 5.28 -3.77 -18.77
CA THR A 26 6.72 -3.74 -18.39
C THR A 26 7.09 -4.67 -17.23
N GLY A 27 6.21 -5.60 -16.83
CA GLY A 27 6.50 -6.59 -15.79
C GLY A 27 6.35 -6.13 -14.33
N LYS A 28 5.69 -4.98 -14.05
CA LYS A 28 5.48 -4.49 -12.66
C LYS A 28 4.74 -5.49 -11.77
N THR A 29 3.67 -6.10 -12.29
CA THR A 29 2.91 -7.13 -11.55
C THR A 29 3.78 -8.38 -11.31
N THR A 30 4.61 -8.77 -12.29
CA THR A 30 5.58 -9.86 -12.12
C THR A 30 6.62 -9.55 -11.04
N PHE A 31 7.14 -8.31 -11.01
CA PHE A 31 8.03 -7.83 -9.96
C PHE A 31 7.38 -7.93 -8.57
N LEU A 32 6.12 -7.48 -8.44
CA LEU A 32 5.37 -7.59 -7.19
C LEU A 32 5.22 -9.04 -6.71
N HIS A 33 4.85 -9.97 -7.61
CA HIS A 33 4.73 -11.38 -7.23
C HIS A 33 6.06 -11.97 -6.77
N ARG A 34 7.15 -11.73 -7.51
CA ARG A 34 8.51 -12.14 -7.11
C ARG A 34 8.89 -11.56 -5.75
N LEU A 35 8.57 -10.29 -5.49
CA LEU A 35 8.91 -9.61 -4.25
C LEU A 35 8.15 -10.23 -3.07
N LYS A 36 6.86 -10.54 -3.25
CA LYS A 36 6.03 -11.19 -2.24
C LYS A 36 6.51 -12.61 -1.92
N GLU A 37 6.97 -13.36 -2.92
CA GLU A 37 7.49 -14.72 -2.75
C GLU A 37 8.86 -14.75 -2.06
N ALA A 38 9.74 -13.80 -2.39
CA ALA A 38 11.09 -13.76 -1.83
C ALA A 38 11.18 -13.05 -0.47
N SER A 39 10.27 -12.12 -0.21
CA SER A 39 10.28 -11.34 1.03
C SER A 39 9.93 -12.19 2.24
N ARG A 40 10.74 -12.06 3.30
CA ARG A 40 10.43 -12.62 4.63
C ARG A 40 9.71 -11.63 5.54
N LYS A 41 9.51 -10.40 5.06
CA LYS A 41 8.82 -9.32 5.78
C LYS A 41 7.33 -9.60 5.87
N GLN A 42 6.66 -9.08 6.88
CA GLN A 42 5.19 -8.96 6.89
C GLN A 42 4.76 -7.96 5.82
N VAL A 43 4.32 -8.47 4.66
CA VAL A 43 3.94 -7.67 3.49
C VAL A 43 2.43 -7.48 3.41
N ALA A 44 1.98 -6.24 3.20
CA ALA A 44 0.62 -5.95 2.76
C ALA A 44 0.64 -5.36 1.35
N VAL A 45 -0.27 -5.86 0.50
CA VAL A 45 -0.49 -5.33 -0.84
C VAL A 45 -1.86 -4.65 -0.87
N VAL A 46 -1.87 -3.38 -1.26
CA VAL A 46 -3.08 -2.58 -1.38
C VAL A 46 -3.19 -1.94 -2.76
N ALA A 47 -4.42 -1.65 -3.18
CA ALA A 47 -4.69 -0.92 -4.43
C ALA A 47 -5.91 0.03 -4.27
N PRO A 48 -6.06 1.06 -5.11
CA PRO A 48 -7.18 2.00 -5.02
C PRO A 48 -8.53 1.42 -5.44
N THR A 49 -8.55 0.41 -6.33
CA THR A 49 -9.79 -0.22 -6.82
C THR A 49 -9.86 -1.70 -6.48
N GLY A 50 -11.08 -2.25 -6.43
CA GLY A 50 -11.29 -3.66 -6.12
C GLY A 50 -10.66 -4.61 -7.15
N VAL A 51 -10.76 -4.27 -8.44
CA VAL A 51 -10.18 -5.08 -9.53
C VAL A 51 -8.66 -5.06 -9.45
N ALA A 52 -8.03 -3.90 -9.24
CA ALA A 52 -6.58 -3.81 -9.08
C ALA A 52 -6.11 -4.57 -7.84
N ALA A 53 -6.84 -4.50 -6.72
CA ALA A 53 -6.51 -5.23 -5.51
C ALA A 53 -6.53 -6.75 -5.72
N ILE A 54 -7.53 -7.26 -6.44
CA ILE A 54 -7.62 -8.69 -6.80
C ILE A 54 -6.43 -9.09 -7.68
N ASN A 55 -6.12 -8.31 -8.71
CA ASN A 55 -5.02 -8.59 -9.63
C ASN A 55 -3.65 -8.58 -8.91
N ALA A 56 -3.47 -7.68 -7.94
CA ALA A 56 -2.26 -7.60 -7.12
C ALA A 56 -2.20 -8.66 -6.01
N GLY A 57 -3.27 -9.46 -5.81
CA GLY A 57 -3.37 -10.45 -4.74
C GLY A 57 -3.39 -9.82 -3.34
N GLY A 58 -4.08 -8.69 -3.21
CA GLY A 58 -4.18 -7.86 -2.01
C GLY A 58 -5.61 -7.41 -1.71
N THR A 59 -5.76 -6.25 -1.06
CA THR A 59 -7.07 -5.65 -0.73
C THR A 59 -7.10 -4.17 -1.11
N THR A 60 -8.26 -3.51 -1.01
CA THR A 60 -8.31 -2.07 -1.30
C THR A 60 -7.71 -1.25 -0.16
N ILE A 61 -7.16 -0.07 -0.46
CA ILE A 61 -6.65 0.87 0.56
C ILE A 61 -7.71 1.12 1.66
N HIS A 62 -8.96 1.41 1.25
CA HIS A 62 -10.07 1.61 2.19
C HIS A 62 -10.32 0.39 3.08
N SER A 63 -10.26 -0.82 2.53
CA SER A 63 -10.47 -2.06 3.28
C SER A 63 -9.32 -2.38 4.22
N PHE A 64 -8.07 -2.14 3.80
CA PHE A 64 -6.90 -2.41 4.64
C PHE A 64 -6.87 -1.49 5.86
N PHE A 65 -6.90 -0.18 5.61
CA PHE A 65 -6.76 0.87 6.63
C PHE A 65 -8.07 1.26 7.33
N GLN A 66 -9.20 0.65 6.97
CA GLN A 66 -10.53 0.97 7.53
C GLN A 66 -10.91 2.44 7.36
N LEU A 67 -10.54 3.02 6.22
CA LEU A 67 -10.79 4.41 5.90
C LEU A 67 -12.21 4.58 5.35
N PRO A 68 -12.94 5.64 5.75
CA PRO A 68 -14.19 6.01 5.11
C PRO A 68 -13.95 6.48 3.67
N PHE A 69 -15.00 6.46 2.84
CA PHE A 69 -14.93 6.97 1.46
C PHE A 69 -14.98 8.51 1.36
N SER A 70 -15.19 9.21 2.49
CA SER A 70 -15.14 10.67 2.51
C SER A 70 -13.70 11.17 2.33
N PRO A 71 -13.48 12.26 1.58
CA PRO A 71 -12.16 12.88 1.49
C PRO A 71 -11.58 13.20 2.87
N PHE A 72 -10.26 13.03 3.00
CA PHE A 72 -9.55 13.42 4.20
C PHE A 72 -9.13 14.89 4.11
N ILE A 73 -9.33 15.63 5.19
CA ILE A 73 -8.86 17.00 5.31
C ILE A 73 -7.71 16.96 6.33
N PRO A 74 -6.47 17.33 5.97
CA PRO A 74 -5.30 17.19 6.84
C PRO A 74 -5.23 18.27 7.93
N THR A 75 -6.34 18.49 8.64
CA THR A 75 -6.44 19.38 9.82
C THR A 75 -6.57 18.56 11.10
N PRO A 76 -6.31 19.14 12.29
CA PRO A 76 -6.57 18.46 13.57
C PRO A 76 -8.01 17.93 13.69
N GLU A 77 -9.00 18.69 13.24
CA GLU A 77 -10.41 18.31 13.20
C GLU A 77 -10.64 17.17 12.20
N GLY A 78 -10.03 17.23 11.02
CA GLY A 78 -10.11 16.18 10.02
C GLY A 78 -9.52 14.85 10.52
N ARG A 79 -8.40 14.88 11.25
CA ARG A 79 -7.83 13.70 11.91
C ARG A 79 -8.76 13.13 12.99
N LYS A 80 -9.32 13.98 13.86
CA LYS A 80 -10.30 13.54 14.86
C LYS A 80 -11.51 12.87 14.20
N ASN A 81 -12.03 13.47 13.14
CA ASN A 81 -13.14 12.91 12.36
C ASN A 81 -12.79 11.59 11.69
N LEU A 82 -11.57 11.46 11.14
CA LEU A 82 -11.09 10.21 10.54
C LEU A 82 -11.04 9.10 11.59
N VAL A 83 -10.44 9.35 12.75
CA VAL A 83 -10.36 8.37 13.85
C VAL A 83 -11.75 7.98 14.34
N ALA A 84 -12.66 8.96 14.49
CA ALA A 84 -14.03 8.70 14.93
C ALA A 84 -14.85 7.85 13.94
N LYS A 85 -14.61 8.03 12.63
CA LYS A 85 -15.29 7.27 11.57
C LYS A 85 -14.60 5.96 11.21
N SER A 86 -13.32 5.83 11.56
CA SER A 86 -12.54 4.64 11.29
C SER A 86 -13.11 3.45 12.07
N ARG A 87 -13.26 2.32 11.38
CA ARG A 87 -13.72 1.06 11.98
C ARG A 87 -12.56 0.19 12.48
N MET A 88 -11.42 0.82 12.80
CA MET A 88 -10.19 0.14 13.17
C MET A 88 -10.32 -0.65 14.49
N ARG A 89 -10.40 -1.98 14.37
CA ARG A 89 -10.43 -2.91 15.51
C ARG A 89 -9.02 -3.25 16.01
N SER A 90 -8.91 -3.72 17.25
CA SER A 90 -7.62 -4.10 17.88
C SER A 90 -6.83 -5.13 17.06
N SER A 91 -7.48 -6.14 16.49
CA SER A 91 -6.83 -7.14 15.63
C SER A 91 -6.19 -6.52 14.39
N ARG A 92 -6.88 -5.56 13.76
CA ARG A 92 -6.38 -4.84 12.59
C ARG A 92 -5.25 -3.87 12.94
N ARG A 93 -5.33 -3.22 14.11
CA ARG A 93 -4.21 -2.40 14.62
C ARG A 93 -2.95 -3.24 14.78
N ARG A 94 -3.07 -4.47 15.28
CA ARG A 94 -1.93 -5.38 15.42
C ARG A 94 -1.28 -5.70 14.07
N VAL A 95 -2.09 -6.01 13.05
CA VAL A 95 -1.58 -6.23 11.68
C VAL A 95 -0.81 -5.01 11.16
N LEU A 96 -1.30 -3.79 11.41
CA LEU A 96 -0.60 -2.57 11.01
C LEU A 96 0.69 -2.32 11.81
N GLN A 97 0.71 -2.69 13.10
CA GLN A 97 1.91 -2.57 13.95
C GLN A 97 3.00 -3.58 13.58
N GLU A 98 2.61 -4.75 13.09
CA GLU A 98 3.54 -5.80 12.63
C GLU A 98 3.92 -5.64 11.15
N LEU A 99 3.37 -4.65 10.44
CA LEU A 99 3.61 -4.42 9.02
C LEU A 99 5.04 -3.91 8.77
N GLU A 100 5.78 -4.61 7.92
CA GLU A 100 7.16 -4.28 7.57
C GLU A 100 7.32 -3.76 6.13
N LEU A 101 6.40 -4.14 5.23
CA LEU A 101 6.40 -3.68 3.84
C LEU A 101 4.97 -3.43 3.35
N LEU A 102 4.68 -2.19 2.98
CA LEU A 102 3.44 -1.80 2.30
C LEU A 102 3.72 -1.63 0.80
N VAL A 103 3.04 -2.42 -0.03
CA VAL A 103 3.02 -2.22 -1.49
C VAL A 103 1.70 -1.59 -1.90
N ILE A 104 1.76 -0.50 -2.66
CA ILE A 104 0.59 0.17 -3.24
C ILE A 104 0.65 0.00 -4.75
N ASP A 105 -0.19 -0.89 -5.28
CA ASP A 105 -0.35 -1.04 -6.72
C ASP A 105 -1.30 0.03 -7.28
N GLU A 106 -1.13 0.38 -8.55
CA GLU A 106 -1.86 1.47 -9.22
C GLU A 106 -1.80 2.82 -8.46
N ILE A 107 -0.64 3.13 -7.88
CA ILE A 107 -0.41 4.36 -7.10
C ILE A 107 -0.76 5.65 -7.86
N SER A 108 -0.70 5.64 -9.19
CA SER A 108 -1.11 6.78 -10.04
C SER A 108 -2.58 7.16 -9.91
N MET A 109 -3.43 6.26 -9.43
CA MET A 109 -4.85 6.52 -9.17
C MET A 109 -5.12 6.92 -7.72
N VAL A 110 -4.11 6.95 -6.86
CA VAL A 110 -4.25 7.28 -5.44
C VAL A 110 -4.19 8.80 -5.26
N ARG A 111 -5.23 9.35 -4.63
CA ARG A 111 -5.28 10.78 -4.31
C ARG A 111 -4.34 11.11 -3.16
N ALA A 112 -3.80 12.32 -3.13
CA ALA A 112 -2.93 12.80 -2.07
C ALA A 112 -3.60 12.75 -0.68
N ASP A 113 -4.87 13.15 -0.57
CA ASP A 113 -5.62 13.08 0.69
C ASP A 113 -5.77 11.65 1.22
N LEU A 114 -5.87 10.66 0.32
CA LEU A 114 -5.94 9.26 0.70
C LEU A 114 -4.59 8.75 1.19
N LEU A 115 -3.47 9.24 0.61
CA LEU A 115 -2.12 8.94 1.06
C LEU A 115 -1.85 9.53 2.46
N ASP A 116 -2.30 10.77 2.71
CA ASP A 116 -2.18 11.42 4.02
C ASP A 116 -3.04 10.77 5.12
N ALA A 117 -4.06 10.00 4.73
CA ALA A 117 -4.99 9.34 5.65
C ALA A 117 -4.55 7.94 6.10
N MET A 118 -3.62 7.29 5.38
CA MET A 118 -3.08 5.97 5.72
C MET A 118 -2.13 6.06 6.91
#